data_AF-I2QST3-F1
#
_entry.id   AF-I2QST3-F1
#
_cell.length_a   1.000
_cell.length_b   1.000
_cell.length_c   1.000
_cell.angle_alpha   90.00
_cell.angle_beta   90.00
_cell.angle_gamma   90.00
#
_symmetry.space_group_name_H-M   'P 1'
#
loop_
_entity.id
_entity.type
_entity.pdbx_description
1 polymer ?
#
loop_
_entity_poly.entity_id
_entity_poly.type
_entity_poly.pdbx_seq_one_letter_code
_entity_poly.pdbx_strand_id
1 'polypeptide(L)'
;MNRRKTVMLAIAGVVGIVTGSRRARAELNSHGDGRMAMASDEMSGVSNATHGSAAQLRDLKAVGPEAQVTAIQHRGDTFEVTTADGRTTVFRQTNLRIKIDASDRGPFAGKPVMLPGGMMGDRVTVFFALPADVAALIAFAS
;
A
#
# COMPACT_ATOMS: atom_id res chain seq x y z
N MET A 1 -28.63 14.80 -35.43
CA MET A 1 -29.61 15.59 -34.64
C MET A 1 -30.23 14.68 -33.59
N ASN A 2 -30.35 15.16 -32.34
CA ASN A 2 -31.05 14.57 -31.16
C ASN A 2 -30.21 13.64 -30.24
N ARG A 3 -30.25 13.71 -28.90
CA ARG A 3 -30.92 14.60 -27.91
C ARG A 3 -30.16 14.45 -26.57
N ARG A 4 -29.80 15.57 -25.93
CA ARG A 4 -29.19 15.63 -24.59
C ARG A 4 -30.23 15.29 -23.52
N LYS A 5 -29.85 14.54 -22.48
CA LYS A 5 -30.56 14.52 -21.19
C LYS A 5 -29.56 14.59 -20.04
N THR A 6 -29.45 15.79 -19.49
CA THR A 6 -28.85 16.11 -18.19
C THR A 6 -29.82 15.69 -17.09
N VAL A 7 -29.34 15.01 -16.05
CA VAL A 7 -30.06 14.87 -14.77
C VAL A 7 -29.07 15.24 -13.67
N MET A 8 -29.28 16.41 -13.08
CA MET A 8 -28.72 16.81 -11.79
C MET A 8 -29.63 16.28 -10.69
N LEU A 9 -29.06 15.62 -9.67
CA LEU A 9 -29.75 15.36 -8.42
C LEU A 9 -28.88 15.84 -7.26
N ALA A 10 -29.31 16.94 -6.64
CA ALA A 10 -28.79 17.42 -5.37
C ALA A 10 -29.52 16.67 -4.25
N ILE A 11 -28.77 16.10 -3.30
CA ILE A 11 -29.33 15.51 -2.08
C ILE A 11 -28.91 16.40 -0.90
N ALA A 12 -29.94 16.98 -0.26
CA ALA A 12 -29.88 17.77 0.95
C ALA A 12 -29.49 16.92 2.17
N GLY A 13 -28.89 17.58 3.15
CA GLY A 13 -28.20 16.96 4.28
C GLY A 13 -29.09 16.44 5.41
N VAL A 14 -28.43 15.81 6.39
CA VAL A 14 -28.99 15.41 7.68
C VAL A 14 -28.03 15.88 8.77
N VAL A 15 -28.51 16.78 9.62
CA VAL A 15 -27.88 17.20 10.88
C VAL A 15 -28.31 16.19 11.96
N GLY A 16 -27.34 15.49 12.54
CA GLY A 16 -27.56 14.60 13.69
C GLY A 16 -27.17 15.30 14.99
N ILE A 17 -28.17 15.58 15.83
CA ILE A 17 -28.03 16.07 17.20
C ILE A 17 -27.58 14.90 18.09
N VAL A 18 -26.48 15.06 18.85
CA VAL A 18 -26.11 14.14 19.93
C VAL A 18 -26.38 14.83 21.27
N THR A 19 -27.44 14.40 21.93
CA THR A 19 -27.77 14.77 23.32
C THR A 19 -27.40 13.63 24.25
N GLY A 20 -26.39 13.88 25.10
CA GLY A 20 -26.46 13.60 26.53
C GLY A 20 -26.25 12.16 27.04
N SER A 21 -25.21 12.03 27.87
CA SER A 21 -25.28 11.63 29.28
C SER A 21 -24.42 10.41 29.63
N ARG A 22 -23.47 10.57 30.55
CA ARG A 22 -23.57 10.05 31.94
C ARG A 22 -22.21 10.10 32.67
N ARG A 23 -22.24 10.84 33.78
CA ARG A 23 -21.69 10.51 35.10
C ARG A 23 -20.17 10.33 35.22
N ALA A 24 -19.52 11.43 35.56
CA ALA A 24 -18.30 11.43 36.37
C ALA A 24 -18.68 11.28 37.86
N ARG A 25 -18.10 10.29 38.56
CA ARG A 25 -17.84 10.33 40.01
C ARG A 25 -16.95 9.15 40.45
N ALA A 26 -16.01 9.48 41.36
CA ALA A 26 -15.29 8.59 42.31
C ALA A 26 -14.11 7.76 41.74
N GLU A 27 -12.96 7.58 42.39
CA GLU A 27 -12.44 7.95 43.73
C GLU A 27 -10.91 7.67 43.76
N LEU A 28 -10.12 8.57 44.35
CA LEU A 28 -9.26 8.40 45.55
C LEU A 28 -8.08 7.42 45.50
N ASN A 29 -6.89 7.98 45.73
CA ASN A 29 -5.66 7.30 46.13
C ASN A 29 -5.80 6.60 47.50
N SER A 30 -5.29 5.37 47.65
CA SER A 30 -4.34 5.01 48.73
C SER A 30 -3.93 3.52 48.74
N HIS A 31 -2.62 3.32 48.83
CA HIS A 31 -1.85 2.28 49.53
C HIS A 31 -2.52 0.95 49.92
N GLY A 32 -2.04 -0.13 49.30
CA GLY A 32 -2.19 -1.51 49.77
C GLY A 32 -0.91 -2.29 49.50
N ASP A 33 -0.14 -2.49 50.55
CA ASP A 33 1.04 -3.35 50.64
C ASP A 33 0.60 -4.82 50.57
N GLY A 34 1.18 -5.62 49.67
CA GLY A 34 0.66 -6.97 49.41
C GLY A 34 1.54 -7.78 48.46
N ARG A 35 2.55 -8.42 49.03
CA ARG A 35 3.40 -9.46 48.41
C ARG A 35 2.58 -10.49 47.62
N MET A 36 2.95 -10.72 46.37
CA MET A 36 3.06 -12.07 45.77
C MET A 36 4.12 -12.02 44.66
N ALA A 37 5.31 -12.52 44.98
CA ALA A 37 6.28 -12.93 43.97
C ALA A 37 5.87 -14.31 43.46
N MET A 38 5.60 -14.43 42.16
CA MET A 38 5.82 -15.66 41.40
C MET A 38 6.38 -15.24 40.05
N ALA A 39 7.62 -15.66 39.81
CA ALA A 39 8.31 -15.54 38.55
C ALA A 39 7.75 -16.56 37.55
N SER A 40 7.60 -16.12 36.31
CA SER A 40 7.91 -16.97 35.16
C SER A 40 8.47 -16.07 34.06
N ASP A 41 9.78 -16.20 33.89
CA ASP A 41 10.54 -15.83 32.71
C ASP A 41 9.90 -16.51 31.49
N GLU A 42 9.18 -15.75 30.67
CA GLU A 42 8.81 -16.13 29.30
C GLU A 42 9.04 -14.88 28.43
N MET A 43 10.30 -14.73 28.02
CA MET A 43 10.70 -13.86 26.92
C MET A 43 10.04 -14.31 25.61
N SER A 44 9.89 -13.39 24.66
CA SER A 44 9.75 -13.64 23.22
C SER A 44 8.34 -13.81 22.66
N GLY A 45 7.59 -12.71 22.67
CA GLY A 45 6.51 -12.47 21.72
C GLY A 45 6.68 -11.12 21.04
N VAL A 46 7.80 -10.92 20.35
CA VAL A 46 7.96 -9.79 19.43
C VAL A 46 6.82 -9.86 18.42
N SER A 47 5.79 -9.05 18.62
CA SER A 47 4.77 -8.75 17.62
C SER A 47 5.39 -7.92 16.49
N ASN A 48 6.38 -8.45 15.79
CA ASN A 48 6.83 -7.96 14.49
C ASN A 48 6.00 -8.61 13.37
N ALA A 49 4.70 -8.72 13.60
CA ALA A 49 3.73 -9.15 12.60
C ALA A 49 2.83 -7.94 12.32
N THR A 50 3.35 -6.99 11.53
CA THR A 50 2.63 -6.19 10.52
C THR A 50 3.56 -5.07 10.01
N HIS A 51 4.65 -5.43 9.35
CA HIS A 51 5.31 -4.53 8.39
C HIS A 51 5.30 -5.12 6.97
N GLY A 52 4.51 -6.17 6.75
CA GLY A 52 4.15 -6.60 5.39
C GLY A 52 3.20 -5.58 4.81
N SER A 53 3.67 -4.76 3.87
CA SER A 53 2.80 -3.91 3.05
C SER A 53 1.67 -4.76 2.48
N ALA A 54 0.44 -4.25 2.41
CA ALA A 54 -0.75 -4.95 1.89
C ALA A 54 -0.53 -5.72 0.55
N ALA A 55 0.48 -5.33 -0.24
CA ALA A 55 0.98 -6.09 -1.39
C ALA A 55 1.32 -7.56 -1.08
N GLN A 56 1.84 -7.87 0.12
CA GLN A 56 2.28 -9.21 0.53
C GLN A 56 1.10 -10.16 0.83
N LEU A 57 -0.12 -9.63 0.93
CA LEU A 57 -1.34 -10.44 1.05
C LEU A 57 -2.02 -10.68 -0.31
N ARG A 58 -1.79 -9.81 -1.30
CA ARG A 58 -2.38 -9.91 -2.65
C ARG A 58 -1.62 -10.93 -3.50
N ASP A 59 -2.33 -11.69 -4.33
CA ASP A 59 -1.72 -12.46 -5.41
C ASP A 59 -1.40 -11.53 -6.58
N LEU A 60 -0.11 -11.34 -6.85
CA LEU A 60 0.39 -10.44 -7.89
C LEU A 60 0.22 -11.03 -9.30
N LYS A 61 -0.10 -12.32 -9.43
CA LYS A 61 -0.42 -12.94 -10.73
C LYS A 61 -1.83 -12.57 -11.21
N ALA A 62 -2.69 -12.15 -10.30
CA ALA A 62 -4.10 -11.82 -10.57
C ALA A 62 -4.34 -10.32 -10.83
N VAL A 63 -3.30 -9.49 -10.85
CA VAL A 63 -3.42 -8.06 -11.15
C VAL A 63 -3.68 -7.83 -12.65
N GLY A 64 -4.43 -6.78 -12.97
CA GLY A 64 -4.77 -6.46 -14.34
C GLY A 64 -3.64 -5.75 -15.11
N PRO A 65 -3.85 -5.54 -16.43
CA PRO A 65 -2.86 -4.91 -17.32
C PRO A 65 -2.48 -3.48 -16.90
N GLU A 66 -3.34 -2.80 -16.13
CA GLU A 66 -3.11 -1.46 -15.58
C GLU A 66 -1.98 -1.38 -14.55
N ALA A 67 -1.57 -2.54 -14.01
CA ALA A 67 -0.49 -2.68 -13.03
C ALA A 67 0.71 -3.46 -13.58
N GLN A 68 0.55 -4.18 -14.71
CA GLN A 68 1.64 -4.94 -15.31
C GLN A 68 2.60 -3.99 -16.05
N VAL A 69 3.87 -3.99 -15.68
CA VAL A 69 4.90 -3.10 -16.25
C VAL A 69 5.51 -3.73 -17.50
N THR A 70 5.67 -2.93 -18.55
CA THR A 70 6.26 -3.35 -19.83
C THR A 70 7.54 -2.59 -20.17
N ALA A 71 7.76 -1.41 -19.60
CA ALA A 71 9.01 -0.67 -19.74
C ALA A 71 9.26 0.24 -18.54
N ILE A 72 10.54 0.42 -18.20
CA ILE A 72 10.99 1.44 -17.25
C ILE A 72 12.16 2.19 -17.88
N GLN A 73 11.96 3.47 -18.18
CA GLN A 73 13.00 4.32 -18.74
C GLN A 73 13.47 5.34 -17.69
N HIS A 74 14.77 5.36 -17.44
CA HIS A 74 15.42 6.34 -16.59
C HIS A 74 15.71 7.62 -17.39
N ARG A 75 15.25 8.77 -16.87
CA ARG A 75 15.48 10.10 -17.44
C ARG A 75 15.79 11.08 -16.32
N GLY A 76 17.06 11.46 -16.17
CA GLY A 76 17.50 12.44 -15.16
C GLY A 76 17.22 11.97 -13.73
N ASP A 77 16.33 12.65 -13.01
CA ASP A 77 15.90 12.30 -11.64
C ASP A 77 14.56 11.54 -11.60
N THR A 78 14.12 11.03 -12.76
CA THR A 78 12.83 10.35 -12.90
C THR A 78 12.93 8.99 -13.58
N PHE A 79 11.87 8.21 -13.40
CA PHE A 79 11.57 7.01 -14.16
C PHE A 79 10.21 7.17 -14.87
N GLU A 80 10.19 6.91 -16.17
CA GLU A 80 8.97 6.71 -16.96
C GLU A 80 8.61 5.23 -16.93
N VAL A 81 7.47 4.90 -16.33
CA VAL A 81 6.98 3.52 -16.23
C VAL A 81 5.80 3.34 -17.17
N THR A 82 5.91 2.43 -18.12
CA THR A 82 4.83 2.05 -19.04
C THR A 82 4.18 0.77 -18.58
N THR A 83 2.84 0.75 -18.53
CA THR A 83 2.03 -0.41 -18.19
C THR A 83 1.45 -1.08 -19.43
N ALA A 84 0.99 -2.33 -19.28
CA ALA A 84 0.51 -3.16 -20.39
C ALA A 84 -0.79 -2.63 -21.03
N ASP A 85 -1.53 -1.76 -20.33
CA ASP A 85 -2.64 -0.99 -20.89
C ASP A 85 -2.21 0.24 -21.71
N GLY A 86 -0.90 0.44 -21.89
CA GLY A 86 -0.32 1.50 -22.72
C GLY A 86 -0.14 2.84 -22.02
N ARG A 87 -0.46 2.95 -20.72
CA ARG A 87 -0.24 4.19 -19.96
C ARG A 87 1.22 4.33 -19.53
N THR A 88 1.77 5.53 -19.68
CA THR A 88 3.09 5.89 -19.14
C THR A 88 2.92 6.90 -18.01
N THR A 89 3.53 6.63 -16.85
CA THR A 89 3.52 7.52 -15.68
C THR A 89 4.94 7.85 -15.26
N VAL A 90 5.19 9.11 -14.90
CA VAL A 90 6.50 9.60 -14.44
C VAL A 90 6.55 9.56 -12.92
N PHE A 91 7.60 8.94 -12.36
CA PHE A 91 7.89 8.92 -10.94
C PHE A 91 9.27 9.51 -10.67
N ARG A 92 9.43 10.26 -9.57
CA ARG A 92 10.78 10.62 -9.10
C ARG A 92 11.54 9.36 -8.68
N GLN A 93 12.87 9.38 -8.82
CA GLN A 93 13.75 8.27 -8.38
C GLN A 93 13.50 7.84 -6.94
N THR A 94 13.20 8.78 -6.03
CA THR A 94 12.94 8.52 -4.61
C THR A 94 11.58 7.88 -4.33
N ASN A 95 10.69 7.89 -5.32
CA ASN A 95 9.32 7.42 -5.23
C ASN A 95 9.09 6.06 -5.90
N LEU A 96 10.00 5.60 -6.79
CA LEU A 96 9.96 4.25 -7.35
C LEU A 96 10.85 3.29 -6.54
N ARG A 97 10.24 2.25 -5.97
CA ARG A 97 10.94 1.17 -5.26
C ARG A 97 10.98 -0.09 -6.10
N ILE A 98 12.07 -0.82 -6.03
CA ILE A 98 12.23 -2.13 -6.67
C ILE A 98 12.22 -3.20 -5.57
N LYS A 99 11.48 -4.28 -5.81
CA LYS A 99 11.48 -5.48 -4.97
C LYS A 99 11.56 -6.74 -5.81
N ILE A 100 12.23 -7.75 -5.28
CA ILE A 100 12.15 -9.12 -5.79
C ILE A 100 11.16 -9.89 -4.90
N ASP A 101 10.15 -10.49 -5.51
CA ASP A 101 9.19 -11.37 -4.86
C ASP A 101 9.08 -12.66 -5.70
N ALA A 102 9.89 -13.64 -5.35
CA ALA A 102 9.91 -14.95 -5.99
C ALA A 102 8.92 -15.93 -5.35
N SER A 103 7.98 -15.46 -4.52
CA SER A 103 6.99 -16.31 -3.87
C SER A 103 5.92 -16.81 -4.84
N ASP A 104 5.14 -17.80 -4.44
CA ASP A 104 4.01 -18.29 -5.23
C ASP A 104 2.95 -17.22 -5.52
N ARG A 105 2.89 -16.17 -4.70
CA ARG A 105 2.00 -15.01 -4.86
C ARG A 105 2.71 -13.80 -5.47
N GLY A 106 4.00 -13.89 -5.77
CA GLY A 106 4.77 -12.91 -6.53
C GLY A 106 4.32 -12.86 -7.99
N PRO A 107 4.80 -11.89 -8.79
CA PRO A 107 4.44 -11.78 -10.20
C PRO A 107 4.97 -12.98 -11.01
N PHE A 108 4.50 -13.13 -12.25
CA PHE A 108 5.15 -14.04 -13.19
C PHE A 108 6.53 -13.50 -13.60
N ALA A 109 7.48 -14.41 -13.86
CA ALA A 109 8.77 -14.05 -14.47
C ALA A 109 8.56 -13.30 -15.79
N GLY A 110 9.33 -12.23 -16.00
CA GLY A 110 9.18 -11.34 -17.16
C GLY A 110 7.88 -10.53 -17.19
N LYS A 111 7.05 -10.57 -16.14
CA LYS A 111 5.83 -9.75 -16.02
C LYS A 111 5.78 -8.97 -14.70
N PRO A 112 6.65 -7.96 -14.53
CA PRO A 112 6.72 -7.20 -13.29
C PRO A 112 5.42 -6.43 -13.03
N VAL A 113 5.13 -6.19 -11.76
CA VAL A 113 3.86 -5.58 -11.31
C VAL A 113 4.15 -4.35 -10.47
N MET A 114 3.47 -3.25 -10.78
CA MET A 114 3.54 -2.01 -10.02
C MET A 114 2.32 -1.86 -9.09
N LEU A 115 2.58 -1.59 -7.81
CA LEU A 115 1.55 -1.27 -6.82
C LEU A 115 1.87 0.03 -6.07
N PRO A 116 0.86 0.75 -5.55
CA PRO A 116 1.07 1.86 -4.63
C PRO A 116 1.89 1.44 -3.40
N GLY A 117 2.86 2.25 -3.02
CA GLY A 117 3.80 2.00 -1.91
C GLY A 117 3.31 2.44 -0.53
N GLY A 118 2.05 2.88 -0.41
CA GLY A 118 1.44 3.35 0.84
C GLY A 118 0.04 3.93 0.64
N MET A 119 -0.55 4.47 1.71
CA MET A 119 -1.90 5.08 1.67
C MET A 119 -1.90 6.53 1.13
N MET A 120 -0.74 7.18 1.06
CA MET A 120 -0.60 8.61 0.72
C MET A 120 0.62 8.82 -0.19
N GLY A 121 0.46 9.69 -1.19
CA GLY A 121 1.52 10.09 -2.13
C GLY A 121 1.60 9.26 -3.41
N ASP A 122 2.61 9.56 -4.23
CA ASP A 122 2.89 8.96 -5.54
C ASP A 122 3.92 7.82 -5.48
N ARG A 123 4.29 7.37 -4.28
CA ARG A 123 5.27 6.29 -4.10
C ARG A 123 4.70 5.00 -4.65
N VAL A 124 5.50 4.29 -5.44
CA VAL A 124 5.14 3.00 -6.04
C VAL A 124 6.24 1.98 -5.79
N THR A 125 5.86 0.71 -5.81
CA THR A 125 6.79 -0.41 -5.78
C THR A 125 6.56 -1.27 -7.00
N VAL A 126 7.62 -1.52 -7.77
CA VAL A 126 7.64 -2.51 -8.84
C VAL A 126 8.23 -3.80 -8.29
N PHE A 127 7.43 -4.85 -8.38
CA PHE A 127 7.77 -6.21 -7.97
C PHE A 127 8.21 -7.00 -9.20
N PHE A 128 9.36 -7.66 -9.09
CA PHE A 128 9.90 -8.57 -10.09
C PHE A 128 9.98 -9.98 -9.51
N ALA A 129 9.85 -11.01 -10.35
CA ALA A 129 10.04 -12.38 -9.89
C ALA A 129 11.53 -12.75 -9.80
N LEU A 130 12.35 -12.21 -10.71
CA LEU A 130 13.76 -12.55 -10.85
C LEU A 130 14.65 -11.28 -10.87
N PRO A 131 15.87 -11.31 -10.30
CA PRO A 131 16.81 -10.20 -10.43
C PRO A 131 17.19 -9.86 -11.88
N ALA A 132 17.25 -10.88 -12.76
CA ALA A 132 17.56 -10.68 -14.18
C ALA A 132 16.52 -9.80 -14.89
N ASP A 133 15.25 -9.85 -14.47
CA ASP A 133 14.18 -9.05 -15.05
C ASP A 133 14.37 -7.55 -14.75
N VAL A 134 15.03 -7.19 -13.64
CA VAL A 134 15.34 -5.80 -13.29
C VAL A 134 16.29 -5.19 -14.32
N ALA A 135 17.39 -5.90 -14.61
CA ALA A 135 18.38 -5.44 -15.56
C ALA A 135 17.84 -5.42 -17.00
N ALA A 136 16.95 -6.34 -17.35
CA ALA A 136 16.35 -6.41 -18.67
C ALA A 136 15.32 -5.30 -18.94
N LEU A 137 14.58 -4.86 -17.92
CA LEU A 137 13.47 -3.92 -18.09
C LEU A 137 13.84 -2.44 -17.91
N ILE A 138 14.90 -2.16 -17.13
CA ILE A 138 15.31 -0.79 -16.83
C ILE A 138 16.39 -0.34 -17.81
N ALA A 139 16.09 0.70 -18.58
CA ALA A 139 17.01 1.29 -19.55
C ALA A 139 17.16 2.80 -19.34
N PHE A 140 18.26 3.39 -19.81
CA PHE A 140 18.33 4.84 -19.99
C PHE A 140 17.51 5.24 -21.21
N ALA A 141 16.73 6.32 -21.09
CA ALA A 141 16.07 6.91 -22.25
C ALA A 141 17.15 7.33 -23.28
N SER A 142 16.89 7.04 -24.56
CA SER A 142 17.75 7.45 -25.69
C SER A 142 17.54 8.91 -26.08
#